data_AF-R7U7B9-F1
#
_entry.id   AF-R7U7B9-F1
#
_cell.length_a   1.000
_cell.length_b   1.000
_cell.length_c   1.000
_cell.angle_alpha   90.00
_cell.angle_beta   90.00
_cell.angle_gamma   90.00
#
_symmetry.space_group_name_H-M   'P 1'
#
loop_
_entity.id
_entity.type
_entity.pdbx_description
1 polymer ?
#
loop_
_entity_poly.entity_id
_entity_poly.type
_entity_poly.pdbx_seq_one_letter_code
_entity_poly.pdbx_strand_id
1 'polypeptide(L)'
;MAQYKTPNVYVQEKSIFPPSVAEVATAIPAFIGRTQFSGELKNIPQRITSMVEFASLFGGPSPEAFHFSASVDTLLDSDAAEVSLVDFVTRVDLQTDGLGTGGNETLAPVASHLLYPMVEHFFANGGGACHVVSIGDYEETGLADANGQNEEKGAFSAALDEIAKVDEVTLLVLSDAIRLGGSNYYGLCQSAMNQCRKNQDRFTIIDALDSFDPNSISDDVNKSISDDLGELRSSVTQDLKYGAAYYPYLQVNAPRYYDEAKVTVTISGSKKASNDSDPNIPLSDTFTMSEQAGTPLHALLKTALGTNKMVLPPAAAMA
;
A
#
# COMPACT_ATOMS: atom_id res chain seq x y z
N MET A 1 8.06 -4.89 54.79
CA MET A 1 9.47 -5.36 54.74
C MET A 1 9.49 -6.81 55.19
N ALA A 2 10.11 -7.71 54.42
CA ALA A 2 10.26 -9.09 54.84
C ALA A 2 11.17 -9.14 56.07
N GLN A 3 10.70 -9.76 57.16
CA GLN A 3 11.44 -9.87 58.41
C GLN A 3 12.25 -11.17 58.40
N TYR A 4 13.57 -11.06 58.28
CA TYR A 4 14.49 -12.19 58.28
C TYR A 4 14.68 -12.72 59.71
N LYS A 5 14.37 -14.01 59.94
CA LYS A 5 14.34 -14.62 61.29
C LYS A 5 15.57 -15.47 61.63
N THR A 6 16.54 -15.58 60.73
CA THR A 6 17.76 -16.39 60.96
C THR A 6 19.00 -15.67 60.45
N PRO A 7 20.14 -15.70 61.17
CA PRO A 7 21.38 -15.11 60.69
C PRO A 7 21.90 -15.94 59.50
N ASN A 8 21.79 -15.40 58.28
CA ASN A 8 22.39 -15.95 57.07
C ASN A 8 22.62 -14.83 56.04
N VAL A 9 23.37 -15.09 54.97
CA VAL A 9 23.55 -14.17 53.85
C VAL A 9 22.31 -14.22 52.95
N TYR A 10 21.62 -13.09 52.79
CA TYR A 10 20.48 -12.95 51.90
C TYR A 10 20.83 -12.03 50.74
N VAL A 11 20.57 -12.50 49.51
CA VAL A 11 20.62 -11.65 48.32
C VAL A 11 19.23 -11.02 48.15
N GLN A 12 19.18 -9.69 48.18
CA GLN A 12 17.98 -8.94 47.80
C GLN A 12 18.22 -8.32 46.43
N GLU A 13 17.43 -8.73 45.44
CA GLU A 13 17.35 -8.01 44.17
C GLU A 13 16.47 -6.77 44.38
N LYS A 14 17.12 -5.60 44.49
CA LYS A 14 16.42 -4.33 44.45
C LYS A 14 16.24 -3.95 42.98
N SER A 15 15.04 -4.12 42.44
CA SER A 15 14.72 -3.66 41.09
C SER A 15 14.98 -2.15 41.00
N ILE A 16 15.95 -1.79 40.17
CA ILE A 16 16.33 -0.42 39.80
C ILE A 16 15.63 0.03 38.51
N PHE A 17 14.80 -0.83 37.93
CA PHE A 17 13.96 -0.41 36.82
C PHE A 17 13.04 0.70 37.33
N PRO A 18 13.02 1.86 36.66
CA PRO A 18 12.05 2.90 36.99
C PRO A 18 10.64 2.28 37.02
N PRO A 19 9.72 2.81 37.86
CA PRO A 19 8.34 2.35 37.82
C PRO A 19 7.89 2.39 36.35
N SER A 20 7.37 1.26 35.85
CA SER A 20 6.81 1.20 34.51
C SER A 20 5.69 2.24 34.48
N VAL A 21 5.97 3.38 33.85
CA VAL A 21 4.97 4.40 33.57
C VAL A 21 4.00 3.71 32.63
N ALA A 22 2.74 3.58 33.04
CA ALA A 22 1.69 3.20 32.10
C ALA A 22 1.76 4.20 30.95
N GLU A 23 2.13 3.73 29.75
CA GLU A 23 2.12 4.56 28.55
C GLU A 23 0.69 5.04 28.33
N VAL A 24 0.43 6.29 28.71
CA VAL A 24 -0.71 7.00 28.15
C VAL A 24 -0.32 7.26 26.71
N ALA A 25 -0.96 6.58 25.77
CA ALA A 25 -0.73 6.81 24.35
C ALA A 25 -1.04 8.28 24.06
N THR A 26 0.00 9.09 23.87
CA THR A 26 -0.14 10.53 23.54
C THR A 26 -0.41 10.75 22.05
N ALA A 27 -0.25 9.71 21.24
CA ALA A 27 -0.49 9.68 19.82
C ALA A 27 -1.52 8.59 19.51
N ILE A 28 -2.76 8.97 19.19
CA ILE A 28 -3.80 8.07 18.69
C ILE A 28 -4.12 8.54 17.26
N PRO A 29 -3.58 7.87 16.24
CA PRO A 29 -3.83 8.24 14.85
C PRO A 29 -5.20 7.80 14.38
N ALA A 30 -5.74 8.56 13.43
CA ALA A 30 -6.86 8.15 12.61
C ALA A 30 -6.41 7.96 11.17
N PHE A 31 -6.58 6.73 10.68
CA PHE A 31 -6.32 6.36 9.29
C PHE A 31 -7.63 6.41 8.49
N ILE A 32 -7.60 7.10 7.35
CA ILE A 32 -8.76 7.27 6.48
C ILE A 32 -8.44 6.71 5.10
N GLY A 33 -9.27 5.78 4.62
CA GLY A 33 -9.11 5.16 3.31
C GLY A 33 -10.18 4.10 3.02
N ARG A 34 -9.97 3.28 1.99
CA ARG A 34 -10.90 2.21 1.60
C ARG A 34 -10.59 0.90 2.30
N THR A 35 -11.62 0.10 2.53
CA THR A 35 -11.52 -1.22 3.15
C THR A 35 -12.11 -2.31 2.27
N GLN A 36 -11.91 -3.57 2.61
CA GLN A 36 -12.56 -4.67 1.88
C GLN A 36 -14.07 -4.63 2.09
N PHE A 37 -14.47 -4.39 3.35
CA PHE A 37 -15.87 -4.23 3.75
C PHE A 37 -16.00 -2.96 4.58
N SER A 38 -16.99 -2.14 4.25
CA SER A 38 -17.36 -0.93 4.96
C SER A 38 -18.77 -1.10 5.50
N GLY A 39 -19.72 -1.58 4.69
CA GLY A 39 -21.09 -1.89 5.13
C GLY A 39 -21.71 -0.76 5.95
N GLU A 40 -22.21 -1.08 7.14
CA GLU A 40 -22.77 -0.09 8.08
C GLU A 40 -21.70 0.79 8.75
N LEU A 41 -20.42 0.44 8.66
CA LEU A 41 -19.29 1.17 9.25
C LEU A 41 -18.71 2.25 8.31
N LYS A 42 -19.29 2.43 7.12
CA LYS A 42 -18.88 3.48 6.18
C LYS A 42 -18.98 4.87 6.83
N ASN A 43 -17.88 5.62 6.79
CA ASN A 43 -17.66 6.91 7.45
C ASN A 43 -17.86 6.89 8.97
N ILE A 44 -17.94 5.73 9.61
CA ILE A 44 -18.03 5.63 11.08
C ILE A 44 -16.65 5.31 11.64
N PRO A 45 -16.03 6.23 12.41
CA PRO A 45 -14.75 5.95 13.06
C PRO A 45 -14.84 4.74 13.99
N GLN A 46 -13.98 3.74 13.77
CA GLN A 46 -13.84 2.58 14.65
C GLN A 46 -12.48 2.61 15.32
N ARG A 47 -12.49 2.51 16.65
CA ARG A 47 -11.28 2.35 17.44
C ARG A 47 -10.85 0.89 17.42
N ILE A 48 -9.62 0.65 17.01
CA ILE A 48 -9.01 -0.68 16.96
C ILE A 48 -7.69 -0.69 17.73
N THR A 49 -7.31 -1.88 18.20
CA THR A 49 -6.08 -2.10 18.96
C THR A 49 -5.20 -3.19 18.37
N SER A 50 -5.67 -3.87 17.32
CA SER A 50 -4.92 -4.91 16.61
C SER A 50 -5.39 -5.12 15.18
N MET A 51 -4.56 -5.75 14.36
CA MET A 51 -4.94 -6.20 13.01
C MET A 51 -6.02 -7.30 13.01
N VAL A 52 -6.18 -8.05 14.10
CA VAL A 52 -7.27 -9.03 14.22
C VAL A 52 -8.62 -8.33 14.31
N GLU A 53 -8.70 -7.26 15.09
CA GLU A 53 -9.90 -6.41 15.16
C GLU A 53 -10.16 -5.72 13.81
N PHE A 54 -9.12 -5.16 13.18
CA PHE A 54 -9.22 -4.60 11.83
C PHE A 54 -9.86 -5.61 10.86
N ALA A 55 -9.29 -6.81 10.77
CA ALA A 55 -9.76 -7.84 9.84
C ALA A 55 -11.21 -8.27 10.12
N SER A 56 -11.63 -8.27 11.38
CA SER A 56 -13.00 -8.60 11.77
C SER A 56 -14.02 -7.54 11.36
N LEU A 57 -13.64 -6.25 11.34
CA LEU A 57 -14.53 -5.13 11.03
C LEU A 57 -14.50 -4.76 9.53
N PHE A 58 -13.30 -4.76 8.95
CA PHE A 58 -13.02 -4.14 7.66
C PHE A 58 -12.48 -5.12 6.60
N GLY A 59 -12.20 -6.36 7.00
CA GLY A 59 -11.65 -7.40 6.13
C GLY A 59 -10.14 -7.29 5.90
N GLY A 60 -9.68 -7.97 4.86
CA GLY A 60 -8.28 -8.14 4.50
C GLY A 60 -7.76 -7.14 3.48
N PRO A 61 -6.53 -7.36 2.99
CA PRO A 61 -5.92 -6.53 1.96
C PRO A 61 -6.58 -6.70 0.60
N SER A 62 -6.50 -5.67 -0.24
CA SER A 62 -6.90 -5.74 -1.65
C SER A 62 -5.90 -6.61 -2.42
N PRO A 63 -6.33 -7.73 -3.04
CA PRO A 63 -5.44 -8.55 -3.84
C PRO A 63 -5.14 -7.87 -5.17
N GLU A 64 -3.86 -7.72 -5.46
CA GLU A 64 -3.35 -7.10 -6.68
C GLU A 64 -3.23 -8.11 -7.83
N ALA A 65 -3.29 -7.58 -9.05
CA ALA A 65 -2.99 -8.32 -10.27
C ALA A 65 -1.57 -8.03 -10.71
N PHE A 66 -0.85 -9.05 -11.18
CA PHE A 66 0.49 -8.91 -11.72
C PHE A 66 0.57 -9.59 -13.08
N HIS A 67 1.19 -8.91 -14.05
CA HIS A 67 1.37 -9.42 -15.40
C HIS A 67 2.86 -9.62 -15.64
N PHE A 68 3.25 -10.83 -16.00
CA PHE A 68 4.62 -11.18 -16.32
C PHE A 68 4.75 -11.47 -17.81
N SER A 69 5.93 -11.24 -18.36
CA SER A 69 6.35 -11.79 -19.65
C SER A 69 7.52 -12.73 -19.48
N ALA A 70 7.54 -13.77 -20.29
CA ALA A 70 8.71 -14.59 -20.52
C ALA A 70 9.00 -14.68 -22.01
N SER A 71 10.28 -14.76 -22.36
CA SER A 71 10.72 -15.04 -23.71
C SER A 71 11.43 -16.38 -23.77
N VAL A 72 11.14 -17.14 -24.82
CA VAL A 72 11.78 -18.42 -25.13
C VAL A 72 12.48 -18.27 -26.47
N ASP A 73 13.73 -18.71 -26.53
CA ASP A 73 14.53 -18.72 -27.75
C ASP A 73 13.87 -19.58 -28.84
N THR A 74 14.25 -19.33 -30.09
CA THR A 74 13.68 -20.05 -31.23
C THR A 74 13.89 -21.56 -31.11
N LEU A 75 12.79 -22.30 -31.13
CA LEU A 75 12.80 -23.75 -31.09
C LEU A 75 13.13 -24.31 -32.47
N LEU A 76 14.15 -25.17 -32.53
CA LEU A 76 14.75 -25.64 -33.78
C LEU A 76 14.00 -26.80 -34.43
N ASP A 77 13.11 -27.46 -33.70
CA ASP A 77 12.31 -28.57 -34.22
C ASP A 77 11.16 -28.01 -35.06
N SER A 78 11.25 -28.12 -36.39
CA SER A 78 10.23 -27.65 -37.33
C SER A 78 8.99 -28.56 -37.38
N ASP A 79 9.08 -29.79 -36.88
CA ASP A 79 8.08 -30.84 -37.13
C ASP A 79 7.17 -31.11 -35.92
N ALA A 80 7.50 -30.56 -34.75
CA ALA A 80 6.67 -30.68 -33.55
C ALA A 80 5.25 -30.12 -33.75
N ALA A 81 4.22 -30.97 -33.67
CA ALA A 81 2.82 -30.61 -33.92
C ALA A 81 2.21 -29.75 -32.79
N GLU A 82 2.65 -29.96 -31.56
CA GLU A 82 2.34 -29.13 -30.38
C GLU A 82 3.64 -28.82 -29.64
N VAL A 83 3.78 -27.57 -29.20
CA VAL A 83 4.98 -27.08 -28.54
C VAL A 83 4.56 -26.33 -27.28
N SER A 84 4.84 -26.91 -26.12
CA SER A 84 4.67 -26.21 -24.84
C SER A 84 5.87 -25.31 -24.61
N LEU A 85 5.66 -23.99 -24.61
CA LEU A 85 6.72 -23.02 -24.30
C LEU A 85 7.08 -23.03 -22.80
N VAL A 86 6.16 -23.47 -21.94
CA VAL A 86 6.27 -23.44 -20.47
C VAL A 86 7.55 -24.12 -19.96
N ASP A 87 7.92 -25.24 -20.57
CA ASP A 87 9.06 -26.06 -20.13
C ASP A 87 10.43 -25.39 -20.37
N PHE A 88 10.48 -24.39 -21.25
CA PHE A 88 11.70 -23.69 -21.62
C PHE A 88 11.86 -22.33 -20.93
N VAL A 89 10.89 -21.92 -20.11
CA VAL A 89 10.95 -20.65 -19.39
C VAL A 89 12.00 -20.72 -18.28
N THR A 90 13.03 -19.88 -18.38
CA THR A 90 14.09 -19.78 -17.38
C THR A 90 14.03 -18.48 -16.56
N ARG A 91 13.33 -17.47 -17.07
CA ARG A 91 13.16 -16.15 -16.45
C ARG A 91 11.80 -15.56 -16.80
N VAL A 92 11.28 -14.75 -15.89
CA VAL A 92 10.06 -13.95 -16.05
C VAL A 92 10.37 -12.52 -15.65
N ASP A 93 9.85 -11.58 -16.42
CA ASP A 93 9.99 -10.16 -16.19
C ASP A 93 8.61 -9.59 -15.88
N LEU A 94 8.50 -8.81 -14.80
CA LEU A 94 7.26 -8.14 -14.44
C LEU A 94 6.99 -7.02 -15.46
N GLN A 95 5.79 -7.01 -16.03
CA GLN A 95 5.33 -5.93 -16.88
C GLN A 95 4.76 -4.81 -16.02
N THR A 96 5.29 -3.60 -16.23
CA THR A 96 4.79 -2.36 -15.61
C THR A 96 3.86 -1.58 -16.53
N ASP A 97 3.72 -1.99 -17.79
CA ASP A 97 2.86 -1.36 -18.78
C ASP A 97 1.42 -1.91 -18.64
N GLY A 98 0.45 -1.06 -18.29
CA GLY A 98 -0.97 -1.44 -18.23
C GLY A 98 -1.55 -1.89 -16.87
N LEU A 99 -0.97 -1.48 -15.74
CA LEU A 99 -1.56 -1.64 -14.39
C LEU A 99 -2.79 -0.73 -14.16
N GLY A 100 -3.86 -0.90 -14.95
CA GLY A 100 -5.22 -0.42 -14.66
C GLY A 100 -5.49 1.09 -14.81
N THR A 101 -6.53 1.43 -15.55
CA THR A 101 -7.01 2.79 -15.84
C THR A 101 -7.78 3.38 -14.65
N GLY A 102 -7.07 3.77 -13.59
CA GLY A 102 -7.69 4.36 -12.40
C GLY A 102 -6.74 5.26 -11.62
N GLY A 103 -6.67 6.54 -12.01
CA GLY A 103 -6.13 7.62 -11.18
C GLY A 103 -4.64 7.53 -10.81
N ASN A 104 -3.81 8.28 -11.53
CA ASN A 104 -2.36 8.40 -11.35
C ASN A 104 -1.57 7.10 -11.58
N GLU A 105 -1.37 6.81 -12.87
CA GLU A 105 -0.65 5.65 -13.42
C GLU A 105 0.89 5.74 -13.23
N THR A 106 1.39 6.77 -12.53
CA THR A 106 2.83 7.01 -12.29
C THR A 106 3.33 6.45 -10.95
N LEU A 107 2.47 5.77 -10.17
CA LEU A 107 2.84 5.17 -8.87
C LEU A 107 3.01 3.64 -8.96
N ALA A 108 3.67 3.16 -10.01
CA ALA A 108 3.84 1.73 -10.33
C ALA A 108 4.38 0.81 -9.20
N PRO A 109 5.04 1.27 -8.11
CA PRO A 109 5.36 0.39 -6.98
C PRO A 109 4.33 0.40 -5.82
N VAL A 110 3.29 1.24 -5.87
CA VAL A 110 2.38 1.49 -4.73
C VAL A 110 1.09 0.67 -4.84
N ALA A 111 0.64 0.08 -3.72
CA ALA A 111 -0.54 -0.79 -3.68
C ALA A 111 -1.85 -0.07 -4.00
N SER A 112 -2.77 -0.71 -4.73
CA SER A 112 -4.05 -0.10 -5.17
C SER A 112 -4.89 0.45 -4.02
N HIS A 113 -4.81 -0.18 -2.85
CA HIS A 113 -5.43 0.28 -1.61
C HIS A 113 -4.40 0.22 -0.49
N LEU A 114 -4.16 1.34 0.17
CA LEU A 114 -3.05 1.55 1.11
C LEU A 114 -3.48 1.49 2.57
N LEU A 115 -4.76 1.68 2.89
CA LEU A 115 -5.24 1.70 4.26
C LEU A 115 -4.83 0.44 5.05
N TYR A 116 -5.14 -0.74 4.52
CA TYR A 116 -4.77 -2.01 5.16
C TYR A 116 -3.25 -2.13 5.41
N PRO A 117 -2.39 -2.04 4.38
CA PRO A 117 -0.95 -2.22 4.60
C PRO A 117 -0.32 -1.08 5.42
N MET A 118 -0.88 0.13 5.40
CA MET A 118 -0.44 1.22 6.27
C MET A 118 -0.76 0.94 7.73
N VAL A 119 -1.97 0.50 8.04
CA VAL A 119 -2.35 0.14 9.43
C VAL A 119 -1.54 -1.07 9.91
N GLU A 120 -1.31 -2.06 9.05
CA GLU A 120 -0.42 -3.19 9.37
C GLU A 120 1.01 -2.72 9.67
N HIS A 121 1.56 -1.81 8.86
CA HIS A 121 2.89 -1.26 9.07
C HIS A 121 2.99 -0.46 10.38
N PHE A 122 1.96 0.32 10.71
CA PHE A 122 1.85 1.04 11.99
C PHE A 122 1.93 0.07 13.18
N PHE A 123 1.14 -0.99 13.19
CA PHE A 123 1.20 -2.01 14.26
C PHE A 123 2.54 -2.77 14.28
N ALA A 124 3.12 -3.06 13.11
CA ALA A 124 4.42 -3.72 13.01
C ALA A 124 5.56 -2.86 13.60
N ASN A 125 5.42 -1.53 13.56
CA ASN A 125 6.37 -0.59 14.16
C ASN A 125 6.12 -0.32 15.66
N GLY A 126 5.19 -1.04 16.28
CA GLY A 126 4.85 -0.88 17.71
C GLY A 126 3.73 0.12 17.98
N GLY A 127 2.94 0.47 16.96
CA GLY A 127 1.75 1.29 17.10
C GLY A 127 0.73 0.73 18.12
N GLY A 128 0.10 1.64 18.86
CA GLY A 128 -0.93 1.33 19.86
C GLY A 128 -2.34 1.34 19.28
N ALA A 129 -3.31 1.84 20.05
CA ALA A 129 -4.67 2.01 19.54
C ALA A 129 -4.74 3.09 18.45
N CYS A 130 -5.52 2.84 17.41
CA CYS A 130 -5.78 3.81 16.35
C CYS A 130 -7.26 3.81 15.96
N HIS A 131 -7.68 4.86 15.27
CA HIS A 131 -8.98 4.93 14.62
C HIS A 131 -8.84 4.61 13.14
N VAL A 132 -9.82 3.90 12.61
CA VAL A 132 -9.95 3.65 11.18
C VAL A 132 -11.30 4.20 10.73
N VAL A 133 -11.28 4.98 9.66
CA VAL A 133 -12.48 5.48 8.99
C VAL A 133 -12.48 4.95 7.57
N SER A 134 -13.40 4.02 7.28
CA SER A 134 -13.58 3.51 5.93
C SER A 134 -14.44 4.48 5.11
N ILE A 135 -13.95 4.90 3.95
CA ILE A 135 -14.71 5.74 3.01
C ILE A 135 -15.58 4.92 2.04
N GLY A 136 -15.42 3.59 2.01
CA GLY A 136 -16.08 2.68 1.09
C GLY A 136 -15.29 1.40 0.83
N ASP A 137 -15.91 0.49 0.07
CA ASP A 137 -15.34 -0.80 -0.29
C ASP A 137 -14.33 -0.67 -1.45
N TYR A 138 -13.42 -1.64 -1.60
CA TYR A 138 -12.46 -1.66 -2.72
C TYR A 138 -13.11 -1.61 -4.11
N GLU A 139 -14.22 -2.32 -4.29
CA GLU A 139 -14.94 -2.41 -5.57
C GLU A 139 -16.02 -1.32 -5.72
N GLU A 140 -16.18 -0.43 -4.72
CA GLU A 140 -17.18 0.62 -4.78
C GLU A 140 -16.76 1.66 -5.84
N THR A 141 -17.59 1.79 -6.88
CA THR A 141 -17.52 2.84 -7.89
C THR A 141 -18.61 3.85 -7.58
N GLY A 142 -18.41 5.15 -7.88
CA GLY A 142 -19.48 6.13 -7.63
C GLY A 142 -19.47 6.76 -6.23
N LEU A 143 -18.33 6.86 -5.53
CA LEU A 143 -18.26 7.35 -4.13
C LEU A 143 -18.70 8.81 -3.99
N ALA A 144 -19.98 9.19 -4.11
CA ALA A 144 -20.37 10.59 -4.17
C ALA A 144 -20.15 11.38 -2.86
N ASP A 145 -19.77 12.65 -3.00
CA ASP A 145 -19.93 13.67 -1.95
C ASP A 145 -21.44 13.99 -1.77
N ALA A 146 -21.81 14.72 -0.71
CA ALA A 146 -23.21 15.12 -0.49
C ALA A 146 -23.82 15.98 -1.63
N ASN A 147 -23.01 16.43 -2.60
CA ASN A 147 -23.39 17.34 -3.69
C ASN A 147 -23.21 16.75 -5.10
N GLY A 148 -22.81 15.49 -5.25
CA GLY A 148 -22.63 14.79 -6.53
C GLY A 148 -21.49 15.27 -7.43
N GLN A 149 -20.41 15.88 -6.92
CA GLN A 149 -19.24 16.27 -7.74
C GLN A 149 -17.89 15.91 -7.09
N ASN A 150 -16.99 15.30 -7.88
CA ASN A 150 -15.69 14.74 -7.45
C ASN A 150 -15.82 13.72 -6.33
N GLU A 151 -16.45 12.61 -6.70
CA GLU A 151 -16.90 11.52 -5.82
C GLU A 151 -15.89 11.23 -4.69
N GLU A 152 -14.74 10.65 -4.98
CA GLU A 152 -13.88 10.10 -3.93
C GLU A 152 -13.30 11.14 -2.95
N LYS A 153 -12.94 12.35 -3.43
CA LYS A 153 -12.49 13.45 -2.56
C LYS A 153 -13.58 13.86 -1.56
N GLY A 154 -14.82 13.82 -1.99
CA GLY A 154 -15.99 14.05 -1.15
C GLY A 154 -16.12 13.06 -0.02
N ALA A 155 -15.93 11.77 -0.32
CA ALA A 155 -15.96 10.72 0.68
C ALA A 155 -14.87 10.91 1.76
N PHE A 156 -13.65 11.29 1.37
CA PHE A 156 -12.60 11.68 2.34
C PHE A 156 -12.98 12.90 3.17
N SER A 157 -13.64 13.90 2.57
CA SER A 157 -14.09 15.09 3.32
C SER A 157 -15.16 14.73 4.34
N ALA A 158 -16.11 13.84 3.99
CA ALA A 158 -17.10 13.33 4.91
C ALA A 158 -16.48 12.52 6.07
N ALA A 159 -15.49 11.68 5.76
CA ALA A 159 -14.74 10.96 6.80
C ALA A 159 -13.96 11.90 7.74
N LEU A 160 -13.39 13.00 7.22
CA LEU A 160 -12.75 14.04 8.04
C LEU A 160 -13.76 14.74 8.97
N ASP A 161 -14.98 15.00 8.50
CA ASP A 161 -16.04 15.59 9.32
C ASP A 161 -16.53 14.65 10.43
N GLU A 162 -16.56 13.33 10.18
CA GLU A 162 -16.93 12.34 11.20
C GLU A 162 -15.83 12.15 12.24
N ILE A 163 -14.56 12.04 11.83
CA ILE A 163 -13.43 11.94 12.78
C ILE A 163 -13.24 13.23 13.59
N ALA A 164 -13.75 14.37 13.11
CA ALA A 164 -13.79 15.63 13.86
C ALA A 164 -14.54 15.53 15.19
N LYS A 165 -15.48 14.59 15.30
CA LYS A 165 -16.34 14.39 16.47
C LYS A 165 -15.70 13.50 17.54
N VAL A 166 -14.57 12.87 17.23
CA VAL A 166 -13.83 12.00 18.16
C VAL A 166 -12.73 12.82 18.83
N ASP A 167 -12.79 12.94 20.15
CA ASP A 167 -11.89 13.77 20.95
C ASP A 167 -10.52 13.11 21.24
N GLU A 168 -10.44 11.77 21.23
CA GLU A 168 -9.19 11.07 21.56
C GLU A 168 -8.17 11.04 20.41
N VAL A 169 -8.58 11.42 19.20
CA VAL A 169 -7.72 11.41 18.00
C VAL A 169 -6.76 12.59 18.04
N THR A 170 -5.46 12.30 17.98
CA THR A 170 -4.40 13.33 18.01
C THR A 170 -3.58 13.39 16.72
N LEU A 171 -3.68 12.40 15.83
CA LEU A 171 -3.01 12.42 14.52
C LEU A 171 -4.01 12.08 13.40
N LEU A 172 -3.87 12.74 12.24
CA LEU A 172 -4.64 12.46 11.03
C LEU A 172 -3.72 11.93 9.93
N VAL A 173 -4.06 10.77 9.37
CA VAL A 173 -3.35 10.12 8.28
C VAL A 173 -4.33 9.80 7.14
N LEU A 174 -4.08 10.40 5.97
CA LEU A 174 -4.91 10.25 4.78
C LEU A 174 -4.32 9.19 3.83
N SER A 175 -4.50 7.91 4.15
CA SER A 175 -3.79 6.80 3.49
C SER A 175 -4.05 6.71 1.99
N ASP A 176 -5.31 6.49 1.60
CA ASP A 176 -5.67 6.22 0.20
C ASP A 176 -5.83 7.52 -0.62
N ALA A 177 -5.88 8.68 0.05
CA ALA A 177 -6.12 9.97 -0.58
C ALA A 177 -5.00 10.37 -1.56
N ILE A 178 -3.82 9.79 -1.40
CA ILE A 178 -2.65 9.93 -2.29
C ILE A 178 -3.00 9.61 -3.75
N ARG A 179 -3.98 8.73 -3.99
CA ARG A 179 -4.43 8.33 -5.33
C ARG A 179 -5.28 9.37 -6.05
N LEU A 180 -5.79 10.39 -5.34
CA LEU A 180 -6.61 11.45 -5.92
C LEU A 180 -5.80 12.41 -6.83
N GLY A 181 -4.47 12.26 -6.88
CA GLY A 181 -3.54 13.17 -7.55
C GLY A 181 -3.25 14.41 -6.70
N GLY A 182 -2.13 15.08 -6.97
CA GLY A 182 -1.57 16.11 -6.08
C GLY A 182 -2.52 17.25 -5.76
N SER A 183 -3.20 17.84 -6.75
CA SER A 183 -4.17 18.92 -6.49
C SER A 183 -5.29 18.54 -5.51
N ASN A 184 -5.90 17.37 -5.66
CA ASN A 184 -7.00 16.94 -4.80
C ASN A 184 -6.52 16.46 -3.43
N TYR A 185 -5.45 15.67 -3.42
CA TYR A 185 -4.83 15.16 -2.21
C TYR A 185 -4.32 16.29 -1.31
N TYR A 186 -3.52 17.21 -1.85
CA TYR A 186 -3.02 18.35 -1.06
C TYR A 186 -4.14 19.31 -0.62
N GLY A 187 -5.24 19.40 -1.39
CA GLY A 187 -6.45 20.10 -0.96
C GLY A 187 -7.13 19.46 0.26
N LEU A 188 -7.12 18.12 0.35
CA LEU A 188 -7.57 17.39 1.54
C LEU A 188 -6.61 17.57 2.71
N CYS A 189 -5.30 17.52 2.48
CA CYS A 189 -4.30 17.79 3.52
C CYS A 189 -4.48 19.20 4.12
N GLN A 190 -4.75 20.21 3.28
CA GLN A 190 -5.09 21.55 3.76
C GLN A 190 -6.38 21.56 4.59
N SER A 191 -7.38 20.77 4.20
CA SER A 191 -8.65 20.65 4.95
C SER A 191 -8.47 19.96 6.30
N ALA A 192 -7.65 18.91 6.36
CA ALA A 192 -7.26 18.24 7.61
C ALA A 192 -6.51 19.20 8.55
N MET A 193 -5.58 20.01 8.04
CA MET A 193 -4.91 21.04 8.85
C MET A 193 -5.86 22.15 9.33
N ASN A 194 -6.86 22.52 8.51
CA ASN A 194 -7.89 23.48 8.94
C ASN A 194 -8.71 22.91 10.11
N GLN A 195 -8.98 21.60 10.11
CA GLN A 195 -9.63 20.90 11.23
C GLN A 195 -8.72 20.84 12.46
N CYS A 196 -7.42 20.53 12.28
CA CYS A 196 -6.42 20.62 13.35
C CYS A 196 -6.39 21.99 14.02
N ARG A 197 -6.47 23.07 13.23
CA ARG A 197 -6.55 24.43 13.79
C ARG A 197 -7.82 24.66 14.60
N LYS A 198 -8.96 24.13 14.17
CA LYS A 198 -10.26 24.29 14.84
C LYS A 198 -10.29 23.54 16.17
N ASN A 199 -9.88 22.28 16.16
CA ASN A 199 -10.01 21.40 17.34
C ASN A 199 -8.83 21.54 18.31
N GLN A 200 -7.66 21.98 17.82
CA GLN A 200 -6.45 22.26 18.61
C GLN A 200 -5.86 21.07 19.40
N ASP A 201 -6.35 19.86 19.13
CA ASP A 201 -6.03 18.60 19.78
C ASP A 201 -5.32 17.60 18.85
N ARG A 202 -5.24 17.91 17.55
CA ARG A 202 -4.77 16.99 16.51
C ARG A 202 -3.79 17.62 15.52
N PHE A 203 -2.99 16.78 14.88
CA PHE A 203 -1.95 17.16 13.93
C PHE A 203 -2.01 16.28 12.66
N THR A 204 -1.77 16.86 11.48
CA THR A 204 -1.85 16.13 10.21
C THR A 204 -0.47 15.64 9.77
N ILE A 205 -0.34 14.35 9.49
CA ILE A 205 0.85 13.80 8.84
C ILE A 205 0.58 13.74 7.34
N ILE A 206 1.42 14.39 6.55
CA ILE A 206 1.28 14.51 5.10
C ILE A 206 2.37 13.67 4.44
N ASP A 207 1.97 12.75 3.58
CA ASP A 207 2.90 12.13 2.64
C ASP A 207 3.12 13.08 1.47
N ALA A 208 4.37 13.46 1.18
CA ALA A 208 4.65 14.17 -0.05
C ALA A 208 4.63 13.16 -1.20
N LEU A 209 3.91 13.47 -2.27
CA LEU A 209 3.83 12.60 -3.44
C LEU A 209 5.22 12.42 -4.05
N ASP A 210 5.63 11.17 -4.16
CA ASP A 210 6.88 10.73 -4.77
C ASP A 210 6.58 10.18 -6.16
N SER A 211 7.35 10.60 -7.17
CA SER A 211 7.25 10.12 -8.54
C SER A 211 8.16 8.91 -8.83
N PHE A 212 8.90 8.44 -7.83
CA PHE A 212 9.89 7.36 -7.99
C PHE A 212 9.27 6.01 -8.38
N ASP A 213 9.64 5.53 -9.57
CA ASP A 213 9.48 4.17 -10.06
C ASP A 213 10.87 3.51 -10.21
N PRO A 214 11.16 2.44 -9.43
CA PRO A 214 12.43 1.72 -9.51
C PRO A 214 12.66 1.01 -10.85
N ASN A 215 11.61 0.81 -11.65
CA ASN A 215 11.68 0.15 -12.96
C ASN A 215 11.86 1.16 -14.11
N SER A 216 11.77 2.46 -13.81
CA SER A 216 12.00 3.53 -14.77
C SER A 216 13.34 4.20 -14.51
N ILE A 217 14.04 4.59 -15.58
CA ILE A 217 15.25 5.43 -15.52
C ILE A 217 15.01 6.79 -16.19
N SER A 218 13.76 7.09 -16.58
CA SER A 218 13.40 8.35 -17.25
C SER A 218 13.20 9.46 -16.23
N ASP A 219 13.83 10.60 -16.42
CA ASP A 219 13.62 11.82 -15.62
C ASP A 219 12.19 12.38 -15.77
N ASP A 220 11.46 12.00 -16.84
CA ASP A 220 10.05 12.35 -17.01
C ASP A 220 9.14 11.54 -16.06
N VAL A 221 9.61 10.38 -15.60
CA VAL A 221 8.93 9.50 -14.64
C VAL A 221 9.46 9.77 -13.24
N ASN A 222 10.77 9.66 -13.03
CA ASN A 222 11.46 9.91 -11.76
C ASN A 222 11.88 11.37 -11.68
N LYS A 223 10.97 12.24 -11.27
CA LYS A 223 11.21 13.69 -11.21
C LYS A 223 12.21 14.04 -10.11
N SER A 224 12.75 15.24 -10.20
CA SER A 224 13.61 15.76 -9.15
C SER A 224 12.82 16.02 -7.86
N ILE A 225 13.49 15.91 -6.71
CA ILE A 225 12.89 16.25 -5.41
C ILE A 225 12.32 17.69 -5.38
N SER A 226 12.90 18.61 -6.14
CA SER A 226 12.39 19.98 -6.25
C SER A 226 11.04 20.06 -6.96
N ASP A 227 10.82 19.20 -7.96
CA ASP A 227 9.57 19.18 -8.74
C ASP A 227 8.46 18.52 -7.93
N ASP A 228 8.75 17.37 -7.31
CA ASP A 228 7.79 16.62 -6.48
C ASP A 228 7.33 17.44 -5.26
N LEU A 229 8.27 18.06 -4.55
CA LEU A 229 7.93 18.95 -3.43
C LEU A 229 7.40 20.31 -3.88
N GLY A 230 7.56 20.68 -5.15
CA GLY A 230 7.06 21.93 -5.71
C GLY A 230 5.54 22.00 -5.71
N GLU A 231 4.87 20.88 -6.02
CA GLU A 231 3.40 20.79 -6.01
C GLU A 231 2.83 20.88 -4.59
N LEU A 232 3.45 20.18 -3.63
CA LEU A 232 3.12 20.26 -2.20
C LEU A 232 3.18 21.71 -1.72
N ARG A 233 4.31 22.39 -1.94
CA ARG A 233 4.55 23.77 -1.46
C ARG A 233 3.62 24.79 -2.10
N SER A 234 3.17 24.53 -3.32
CA SER A 234 2.24 25.41 -4.04
C SER A 234 0.79 25.23 -3.58
N SER A 235 0.43 24.00 -3.19
CA SER A 235 -0.95 23.64 -2.80
C SER A 235 -1.23 23.82 -1.31
N VAL A 236 -0.26 23.51 -0.46
CA VAL A 236 -0.37 23.55 1.01
C VAL A 236 0.28 24.84 1.53
N THR A 237 -0.53 25.86 1.81
CA THR A 237 -0.04 27.24 2.08
C THR A 237 -0.52 27.83 3.40
N GLN A 238 -1.51 27.22 4.05
CA GLN A 238 -2.14 27.76 5.27
C GLN A 238 -2.00 26.77 6.42
N ASP A 239 -2.07 27.29 7.65
CA ASP A 239 -2.10 26.47 8.87
C ASP A 239 -0.90 25.50 9.03
N LEU A 240 0.26 25.87 8.47
CA LEU A 240 1.49 25.07 8.40
C LEU A 240 2.03 24.58 9.75
N LYS A 241 1.60 25.18 10.88
CA LYS A 241 1.95 24.72 12.23
C LYS A 241 1.18 23.47 12.69
N TYR A 242 0.21 23.01 11.90
CA TYR A 242 -0.67 21.88 12.21
C TYR A 242 -0.41 20.65 11.34
N GLY A 243 0.66 20.64 10.53
CA GLY A 243 1.04 19.44 9.79
C GLY A 243 2.54 19.33 9.56
N ALA A 244 2.98 18.11 9.28
CA ALA A 244 4.35 17.79 8.88
C ALA A 244 4.32 16.90 7.64
N ALA A 245 5.14 17.26 6.65
CA ALA A 245 5.28 16.49 5.42
C ALA A 245 6.51 15.58 5.46
N TYR A 246 6.37 14.35 5.00
CA TYR A 246 7.43 13.35 4.95
C TYR A 246 7.67 12.85 3.52
N TYR A 247 8.94 12.68 3.18
CA TYR A 247 9.47 12.21 1.90
C TYR A 247 10.81 11.51 2.19
N PRO A 248 11.22 10.46 1.45
CA PRO A 248 10.53 9.78 0.34
C PRO A 248 9.59 8.66 0.82
N TYR A 249 8.99 7.93 -0.13
CA TYR A 249 8.29 6.68 0.18
C TYR A 249 9.24 5.59 0.67
N LEU A 250 8.71 4.67 1.47
CA LEU A 250 9.47 3.62 2.16
C LEU A 250 9.21 2.27 1.51
N GLN A 251 10.28 1.56 1.15
CA GLN A 251 10.19 0.16 0.75
C GLN A 251 10.18 -0.72 2.01
N VAL A 252 9.06 -1.41 2.26
CA VAL A 252 8.90 -2.27 3.43
C VAL A 252 9.22 -3.72 3.09
N ASN A 253 9.75 -4.47 4.06
CA ASN A 253 10.04 -5.90 3.87
C ASN A 253 8.80 -6.78 4.05
N ALA A 254 7.67 -6.38 3.45
CA ALA A 254 6.45 -7.15 3.38
C ALA A 254 6.19 -7.53 1.90
N PRO A 255 5.78 -8.78 1.62
CA PRO A 255 5.36 -9.15 0.27
C PRO A 255 4.06 -8.41 -0.08
N ARG A 256 3.87 -8.12 -1.37
CA ARG A 256 2.59 -7.58 -1.87
C ARG A 256 1.50 -8.65 -1.79
N TYR A 257 0.26 -8.21 -1.63
CA TYR A 257 -0.90 -9.09 -1.57
C TYR A 257 -1.42 -9.37 -2.98
N TYR A 258 -1.52 -10.64 -3.37
CA TYR A 258 -2.00 -11.04 -4.69
C TYR A 258 -2.87 -12.28 -4.62
N ASP A 259 -3.69 -12.43 -5.66
CA ASP A 259 -4.42 -13.65 -5.95
C ASP A 259 -3.74 -14.38 -7.11
N GLU A 260 -3.37 -15.65 -6.94
CA GLU A 260 -2.74 -16.46 -7.99
C GLU A 260 -3.62 -16.56 -9.26
N ALA A 261 -4.94 -16.37 -9.14
CA ALA A 261 -5.85 -16.32 -10.30
C ALA A 261 -5.73 -15.01 -11.10
N LYS A 262 -5.26 -13.92 -10.48
CA LYS A 262 -5.05 -12.60 -11.13
C LYS A 262 -3.61 -12.38 -11.58
N VAL A 263 -2.69 -13.28 -11.25
CA VAL A 263 -1.32 -13.24 -11.75
C VAL A 263 -1.26 -13.98 -13.08
N THR A 264 -0.92 -13.27 -14.15
CA THR A 264 -0.79 -13.86 -15.49
C THR A 264 0.65 -13.80 -15.98
N VAL A 265 1.02 -14.75 -16.83
CA VAL A 265 2.29 -14.75 -17.55
C VAL A 265 2.03 -14.98 -19.03
N THR A 266 2.51 -14.06 -19.86
CA THR A 266 2.51 -14.18 -21.31
C THR A 266 3.88 -14.66 -21.76
N ILE A 267 3.93 -15.87 -22.32
CA ILE A 267 5.15 -16.48 -22.80
C ILE A 267 5.19 -16.29 -24.31
N SER A 268 6.25 -15.66 -24.80
CA SER A 268 6.46 -15.41 -26.22
C SER A 268 7.68 -16.17 -26.72
N GLY A 269 7.61 -16.69 -27.93
CA GLY A 269 8.70 -17.42 -28.55
C GLY A 269 8.48 -17.58 -30.04
N SER A 270 9.32 -18.39 -30.67
CA SER A 270 9.14 -18.74 -32.07
C SER A 270 9.63 -20.15 -32.35
N LYS A 271 9.06 -20.76 -33.38
CA LYS A 271 9.46 -22.06 -33.90
C LYS A 271 10.04 -21.89 -35.29
N LYS A 272 11.10 -22.63 -35.62
CA LYS A 272 11.69 -22.66 -36.95
C LYS A 272 10.66 -23.13 -37.99
N ALA A 273 10.56 -22.40 -39.11
CA ALA A 273 9.72 -22.82 -40.23
C ALA A 273 10.26 -24.08 -40.90
N SER A 274 9.41 -24.82 -41.61
CA SER A 274 9.80 -26.05 -42.32
C SER A 274 10.86 -25.81 -43.40
N ASN A 275 10.90 -24.61 -43.98
CA ASN A 275 11.95 -24.19 -44.91
C ASN A 275 12.80 -23.09 -44.28
N ASP A 276 14.12 -23.14 -44.50
CA ASP A 276 15.09 -22.20 -43.93
C ASP A 276 14.94 -20.77 -44.48
N SER A 277 14.22 -20.60 -45.59
CA SER A 277 13.93 -19.31 -46.22
C SER A 277 12.65 -18.63 -45.71
N ASP A 278 11.81 -19.36 -44.99
CA ASP A 278 10.54 -18.85 -44.48
C ASP A 278 10.73 -18.22 -43.08
N PRO A 279 9.97 -17.17 -42.73
CA PRO A 279 10.07 -16.57 -41.40
C PRO A 279 9.62 -17.57 -40.33
N ASN A 280 10.29 -17.53 -39.17
CA ASN A 280 9.90 -18.35 -38.01
C ASN A 280 8.45 -18.10 -37.61
N ILE A 281 7.76 -19.15 -37.17
CA ILE A 281 6.37 -19.09 -36.74
C ILE A 281 6.33 -18.55 -35.31
N PRO A 282 5.68 -17.41 -35.05
CA PRO A 282 5.55 -16.88 -33.70
C PRO A 282 4.63 -17.77 -32.85
N LEU A 283 5.00 -17.96 -31.60
CA LEU A 283 4.21 -18.66 -30.59
C LEU A 283 4.00 -17.70 -29.41
N SER A 284 2.76 -17.64 -28.91
CA SER A 284 2.42 -16.83 -27.74
C SER A 284 1.27 -17.49 -27.00
N ASP A 285 1.48 -17.78 -25.72
CA ASP A 285 0.46 -18.33 -24.84
C ASP A 285 0.46 -17.54 -23.52
N THR A 286 -0.74 -17.34 -22.97
CA THR A 286 -0.91 -16.68 -21.66
C THR A 286 -1.50 -17.68 -20.68
N PHE A 287 -0.88 -17.76 -19.51
CA PHE A 287 -1.30 -18.65 -18.42
C PHE A 287 -1.53 -17.85 -17.14
N THR A 288 -2.42 -18.32 -16.29
CA THR A 288 -2.50 -17.83 -14.91
C THR A 288 -1.55 -18.62 -14.01
N MET A 289 -1.10 -17.99 -12.93
CA MET A 289 -0.26 -18.65 -11.93
C MET A 289 -0.99 -19.82 -11.28
N SER A 290 -2.32 -19.70 -11.09
CA SER A 290 -3.16 -20.77 -10.54
C SER A 290 -3.21 -22.04 -11.40
N GLU A 291 -3.19 -21.90 -12.74
CA GLU A 291 -3.18 -23.02 -13.69
C GLU A 291 -1.85 -23.79 -13.68
N GLN A 292 -0.77 -23.12 -13.24
CA GLN A 292 0.58 -23.67 -13.22
C GLN A 292 0.99 -24.20 -11.83
N ALA A 293 0.05 -24.38 -10.91
CA ALA A 293 0.32 -24.82 -9.55
C ALA A 293 1.19 -26.10 -9.52
N GLY A 294 2.35 -26.01 -8.86
CA GLY A 294 3.28 -27.13 -8.70
C GLY A 294 4.26 -27.34 -9.86
N THR A 295 4.26 -26.49 -10.89
CA THR A 295 5.26 -26.52 -11.97
C THR A 295 6.49 -25.64 -11.66
N PRO A 296 7.61 -25.81 -12.38
CA PRO A 296 8.77 -24.91 -12.25
C PRO A 296 8.44 -23.44 -12.52
N LEU A 297 7.50 -23.17 -13.45
CA LEU A 297 7.04 -21.82 -13.76
C LEU A 297 6.35 -21.16 -12.55
N HIS A 298 5.57 -21.92 -11.76
CA HIS A 298 4.96 -21.42 -10.53
C HIS A 298 6.01 -21.05 -9.47
N ALA A 299 7.05 -21.86 -9.30
CA ALA A 299 8.16 -21.54 -8.39
C ALA A 299 8.93 -20.29 -8.82
N LEU A 300 9.12 -20.11 -10.13
CA LEU A 300 9.75 -18.94 -10.71
C LEU A 300 8.90 -17.67 -10.47
N LEU A 301 7.59 -17.73 -10.71
CA LEU A 301 6.66 -16.63 -10.43
C LEU A 301 6.64 -16.27 -8.94
N LYS A 302 6.64 -17.25 -8.04
CA LYS A 302 6.75 -17.00 -6.58
C LYS A 302 8.04 -16.28 -6.21
N THR A 303 9.15 -16.67 -6.83
CA THR A 303 10.47 -16.05 -6.58
C THR A 303 10.50 -14.61 -7.10
N ALA A 304 9.95 -14.36 -8.28
CA ALA A 304 9.84 -13.01 -8.85
C ALA A 304 8.95 -12.11 -7.98
N LEU A 305 7.77 -12.59 -7.57
CA LEU A 305 6.85 -11.87 -6.68
C LEU A 305 7.46 -11.61 -5.30
N GLY A 306 8.24 -12.54 -4.75
CA GLY A 306 8.93 -12.36 -3.47
C GLY A 306 10.00 -11.27 -3.48
N THR A 307 10.52 -10.94 -4.67
CA THR A 307 11.49 -9.84 -4.87
C THR A 307 10.79 -8.48 -4.98
N ASN A 308 9.53 -8.46 -5.44
CA ASN A 308 8.72 -7.25 -5.53
C ASN A 308 8.21 -6.84 -4.13
N LYS A 309 8.96 -5.98 -3.46
CA LYS A 309 8.61 -5.47 -2.13
C LYS A 309 7.59 -4.34 -2.25
N MET A 310 6.72 -4.25 -1.25
CA MET A 310 5.73 -3.18 -1.19
C MET A 310 6.41 -1.83 -0.88
N VAL A 311 6.00 -0.78 -1.60
CA VAL A 311 6.35 0.61 -1.29
C VAL A 311 5.16 1.28 -0.63
N LEU A 312 5.38 1.88 0.53
CA LEU A 312 4.36 2.56 1.33
C LEU A 312 4.73 4.03 1.55
N PRO A 313 3.73 4.92 1.60
CA PRO A 313 3.91 6.28 2.09
C PRO A 313 4.39 6.28 3.57
N PRO A 314 5.29 7.20 3.95
CA PRO A 314 5.90 7.20 5.28
C PRO A 314 4.93 7.53 6.42
N ALA A 315 3.76 8.12 6.18
CA ALA A 315 2.89 8.63 7.25
C ALA A 315 2.50 7.57 8.26
N ALA A 316 2.27 6.33 7.82
CA ALA A 316 1.96 5.22 8.73
C ALA A 316 3.14 4.79 9.61
N ALA A 317 4.37 4.98 9.13
CA ALA A 317 5.57 4.72 9.92
C ALA A 317 5.87 5.86 10.91
N MET A 318 5.40 7.07 10.60
CA MET A 318 5.62 8.27 11.42
C MET A 318 4.52 8.50 12.46
N ALA A 319 3.34 7.90 12.27
CA ALA A 319 2.18 7.94 13.15
C ALA A 319 2.40 7.08 14.40
#